data_AF-A0A813GE93-F1
#
_entry.id   AF-A0A813GE93-F1
#
_cell.length_a   1.000
_cell.length_b   1.000
_cell.length_c   1.000
_cell.angle_alpha   90.00
_cell.angle_beta   90.00
_cell.angle_gamma   90.00
#
_symmetry.space_group_name_H-M   'P 1'
#
loop_
_entity.id
_entity.type
_entity.pdbx_description
1 polymer ?
#
loop_
_entity_poly.entity_id
_entity_poly.type
_entity_poly.pdbx_seq_one_letter_code
_entity_poly.pdbx_strand_id
1 'polypeptide(L)'
;MLTVQLGKLQGFNSIRRDNLQRIRAALDKSPRFKQHMAIMEASQGTDPAWFGIAILLHRAYAHQLDEYLTYLQAHGIENRPIISGNFLRQPSVAMYCPDSKPQDFPGAEAIHLRGFFIGVHQVQVEDSKVQQLSDLMLKFEFQPQRVVLVTGAGGMLGKGLIIVLNSCFRLLLLVWFVSSSLLLSLLSYVLLMLLLHNSGFDCLFSCLCLLLLVWFVLFLCVCCCFCVELVLLWLKGGGLIVSLQLATTNNN
;
A
#
# COMPACT_ATOMS: atom_id res chain seq x y z
N MET A 1 28.08 14.14 -34.07
CA MET A 1 26.68 13.96 -33.58
C MET A 1 26.50 14.47 -32.14
N LEU A 2 27.39 14.14 -31.19
CA LEU A 2 27.35 14.66 -29.80
C LEU A 2 27.41 16.19 -29.69
N THR A 3 28.18 16.86 -30.55
CA THR A 3 28.33 18.32 -30.60
C THR A 3 27.03 19.08 -30.87
N VAL A 4 26.07 18.46 -31.57
CA VAL A 4 24.78 19.10 -31.94
C VAL A 4 23.87 19.30 -30.73
N GLN A 5 23.88 18.36 -29.77
CA GLN A 5 23.06 18.45 -28.57
C GLN A 5 23.65 19.42 -27.54
N LEU A 6 24.98 19.43 -27.41
CA LEU A 6 25.69 20.34 -26.50
C LEU A 6 25.41 21.81 -26.85
N GLY A 7 25.36 22.16 -28.13
CA GLY A 7 25.02 23.53 -28.55
C GLY A 7 23.60 23.99 -28.18
N LYS A 8 22.69 23.05 -27.88
CA LYS A 8 21.29 23.33 -27.49
C LYS A 8 21.06 23.28 -25.97
N LEU A 9 22.06 22.85 -25.19
CA LEU A 9 21.92 22.56 -23.77
C LEU A 9 21.44 23.78 -22.96
N GLN A 10 21.98 24.97 -23.23
CA GLN A 10 21.56 26.19 -22.55
C GLN A 10 20.07 26.50 -22.78
N GLY A 11 19.60 26.39 -24.03
CA GLY A 11 18.19 26.60 -24.38
C GLY A 11 17.27 25.53 -23.79
N PHE A 12 17.71 24.28 -23.74
CA PHE A 12 16.94 23.21 -23.09
C PHE A 12 16.79 23.45 -21.60
N ASN A 13 17.86 23.86 -20.92
CA ASN A 13 17.80 24.15 -19.49
C ASN A 13 16.94 25.39 -19.19
N SER A 14 16.99 26.43 -20.01
CA SER A 14 16.11 27.60 -19.83
C SER A 14 14.63 27.23 -19.97
N ILE A 15 14.27 26.46 -20.99
CA ILE A 15 12.90 25.98 -21.20
C ILE A 15 12.43 25.09 -20.05
N ARG A 16 13.28 24.20 -19.53
CA ARG A 16 12.91 23.36 -18.39
C ARG A 16 12.65 24.18 -17.12
N ARG A 17 13.46 25.21 -16.86
CA ARG A 17 13.23 26.12 -15.73
C ARG A 17 11.90 26.85 -15.88
N ASP A 18 11.61 27.40 -17.05
CA ASP A 18 10.35 28.10 -17.33
C ASP A 18 9.13 27.19 -17.15
N ASN A 19 9.16 26.00 -17.79
CA ASN A 19 8.11 25.00 -17.66
C ASN A 19 7.86 24.61 -16.20
N LEU A 20 8.90 24.34 -15.42
CA LEU A 20 8.76 24.01 -14.00
C LEU A 20 8.14 25.17 -13.21
N GLN A 21 8.61 26.40 -13.42
CA GLN A 21 8.08 27.57 -12.72
C GLN A 21 6.59 27.77 -13.03
N ARG A 22 6.19 27.61 -14.28
CA ARG A 22 4.79 27.71 -14.71
C ARG A 22 3.92 26.62 -14.12
N ILE A 23 4.39 25.37 -14.11
CA ILE A 23 3.68 24.24 -13.49
C ILE A 23 3.54 24.45 -11.98
N ARG A 24 4.62 24.84 -11.31
CA ARG A 24 4.60 25.16 -9.87
C ARG A 24 3.60 26.28 -9.56
N ALA A 25 3.65 27.38 -10.32
CA ALA A 25 2.72 28.49 -10.16
C ALA A 25 1.26 28.06 -10.39
N ALA A 26 0.99 27.17 -11.35
CA ALA A 26 -0.36 26.66 -11.60
C ALA A 26 -0.87 25.74 -10.48
N LEU A 27 -0.01 24.92 -9.88
CA LEU A 27 -0.35 24.06 -8.75
C LEU A 27 -0.55 24.88 -7.46
N ASP A 28 0.30 25.88 -7.22
CA ASP A 28 0.26 26.74 -6.03
C ASP A 28 -0.98 27.64 -5.95
N LYS A 29 -1.72 27.84 -7.06
CA LYS A 29 -3.01 28.56 -7.08
C LYS A 29 -4.05 27.91 -6.19
N SER A 30 -4.01 26.58 -6.02
CA SER A 30 -4.98 25.85 -5.23
C SER A 30 -4.41 25.52 -3.84
N PRO A 31 -5.12 25.86 -2.74
CA PRO A 31 -4.68 25.48 -1.40
C PRO A 31 -4.66 23.96 -1.20
N ARG A 32 -5.43 23.20 -2.01
CA ARG A 32 -5.45 21.73 -1.98
C ARG A 32 -4.08 21.13 -2.27
N PHE A 33 -3.28 21.77 -3.14
CA PHE A 33 -1.96 21.26 -3.47
C PHE A 33 -1.10 21.11 -2.22
N LYS A 34 -0.95 22.21 -1.46
CA LYS A 34 -0.14 22.25 -0.22
C LYS A 34 -0.66 21.35 0.90
N GLN A 35 -1.96 21.03 0.88
CA GLN A 35 -2.56 20.07 1.83
C GLN A 35 -2.16 18.63 1.50
N HIS A 36 -2.07 18.27 0.22
CA HIS A 36 -1.88 16.89 -0.21
C HIS A 36 -0.45 16.53 -0.53
N MET A 37 0.37 17.47 -1.02
CA MET A 37 1.72 17.19 -1.49
C MET A 37 2.61 18.44 -1.55
N ALA A 38 3.91 18.24 -1.76
CA ALA A 38 4.90 19.30 -1.93
C ALA A 38 5.88 18.96 -3.05
N ILE A 39 6.41 19.98 -3.73
CA ILE A 39 7.49 19.83 -4.73
C ILE A 39 8.83 19.96 -4.00
N MET A 40 9.83 19.18 -4.42
CA MET A 40 11.20 19.34 -3.91
C MET A 40 11.80 20.68 -4.34
N GLU A 41 12.49 21.34 -3.43
CA GLU A 41 13.12 22.63 -3.66
C GLU A 41 14.59 22.50 -4.04
N ALA A 42 15.07 23.49 -4.80
CA ALA A 42 16.50 23.62 -5.07
C ALA A 42 17.25 23.92 -3.76
N SER A 43 18.48 23.42 -3.65
CA SER A 43 19.35 23.78 -2.53
C SER A 43 19.71 25.27 -2.60
N GLN A 44 19.90 25.89 -1.43
CA GLN A 44 20.23 27.32 -1.34
C GLN A 44 21.50 27.63 -2.16
N GLY A 45 21.42 28.69 -2.99
CA GLY A 45 22.54 29.13 -3.82
C GLY A 45 22.81 28.27 -5.07
N THR A 46 21.88 27.41 -5.48
CA THR A 46 22.04 26.55 -6.66
C THR A 46 21.06 26.90 -7.79
N ASP A 47 21.51 26.75 -9.04
CA ASP A 47 20.66 26.75 -10.25
C ASP A 47 20.64 25.32 -10.83
N PRO A 48 19.68 24.47 -10.42
CA PRO A 48 19.65 23.09 -10.86
C PRO A 48 19.21 22.94 -12.32
N ALA A 49 19.88 22.04 -13.02
CA ALA A 49 19.39 21.53 -14.30
C ALA A 49 18.28 20.50 -14.02
N TRP A 50 17.03 20.97 -13.98
CA TRP A 50 15.87 20.14 -13.67
C TRP A 50 15.72 19.00 -14.67
N PHE A 51 15.72 17.77 -14.16
CA PHE A 51 15.42 16.57 -14.94
C PHE A 51 13.91 16.27 -14.94
N GLY A 52 13.26 16.51 -13.80
CA GLY A 52 11.85 16.28 -13.58
C GLY A 52 11.35 17.03 -12.35
N ILE A 53 10.04 17.02 -12.16
CA ILE A 53 9.36 17.56 -10.98
C ILE A 53 9.26 16.44 -9.96
N ALA A 54 10.12 16.45 -8.95
CA ALA A 54 10.02 15.52 -7.84
C ALA A 54 8.98 16.03 -6.83
N ILE A 55 8.00 15.18 -6.53
CA ILE A 55 6.83 15.50 -5.72
C ILE A 55 6.74 14.49 -4.58
N LEU A 56 6.39 14.97 -3.40
CA LEU A 56 6.25 14.19 -2.19
C LEU A 56 4.83 14.35 -1.65
N LEU A 57 4.07 13.26 -1.56
CA LEU A 57 2.77 13.30 -0.90
C LEU A 57 2.93 13.59 0.60
N HIS A 58 1.93 14.24 1.17
CA HIS A 58 1.85 14.44 2.61
C HIS A 58 1.65 13.07 3.29
N ARG A 59 2.25 12.90 4.48
CA ARG A 59 2.27 11.63 5.23
C ARG A 59 0.89 10.99 5.42
N ALA A 60 -0.15 11.80 5.55
CA ALA A 60 -1.54 11.34 5.75
C ALA A 60 -2.11 10.58 4.54
N TYR A 61 -1.51 10.75 3.36
CA TYR A 61 -1.97 10.18 2.08
C TYR A 61 -0.96 9.20 1.47
N ALA A 62 0.11 8.83 2.20
CA ALA A 62 1.16 7.95 1.67
C ALA A 62 0.61 6.59 1.21
N HIS A 63 -0.42 6.08 1.89
CA HIS A 63 -1.09 4.83 1.53
C HIS A 63 -1.82 4.85 0.17
N GLN A 64 -2.07 6.03 -0.40
CA GLN A 64 -2.73 6.20 -1.69
C GLN A 64 -1.75 6.52 -2.83
N LEU A 65 -0.43 6.44 -2.60
CA LEU A 65 0.56 6.75 -3.64
C LEU A 65 0.31 5.89 -4.90
N ASP A 66 0.23 4.57 -4.77
CA ASP A 66 0.07 3.67 -5.93
C ASP A 66 -1.24 3.90 -6.67
N GLU A 67 -2.33 4.15 -5.94
CA GLU A 67 -3.64 4.51 -6.51
C GLU A 67 -3.54 5.83 -7.29
N TYR A 68 -2.88 6.83 -6.71
CA TYR A 68 -2.68 8.13 -7.34
C TYR A 68 -1.81 8.04 -8.60
N LEU A 69 -0.72 7.27 -8.57
CA LEU A 69 0.14 7.05 -9.74
C LEU A 69 -0.60 6.33 -10.87
N THR A 70 -1.44 5.35 -10.52
CA THR A 70 -2.32 4.66 -11.47
C THR A 70 -3.34 5.61 -12.07
N TYR A 71 -3.95 6.47 -11.25
CA TYR A 71 -4.88 7.52 -11.71
C TYR A 71 -4.20 8.47 -12.70
N LEU A 72 -3.00 8.97 -12.38
CA LEU A 72 -2.25 9.85 -13.27
C LEU A 72 -1.95 9.17 -14.61
N GLN A 73 -1.50 7.91 -14.57
CA GLN A 73 -1.19 7.14 -15.78
C GLN A 73 -2.44 6.91 -16.64
N ALA A 74 -3.59 6.61 -16.03
CA ALA A 74 -4.86 6.45 -16.73
C ALA A 74 -5.32 7.74 -17.45
N HIS A 75 -4.89 8.91 -16.98
CA HIS A 75 -5.17 10.21 -17.59
C HIS A 75 -4.03 10.69 -18.51
N GLY A 76 -3.09 9.80 -18.86
CA GLY A 76 -1.99 10.11 -19.79
C GLY A 76 -0.83 10.88 -19.17
N ILE A 77 -0.76 11.00 -17.84
CA ILE A 77 0.35 11.62 -17.13
C ILE A 77 1.34 10.54 -16.74
N GLU A 78 2.43 10.47 -17.49
CA GLU A 78 3.53 9.57 -17.19
C GLU A 78 4.24 9.99 -15.90
N ASN A 79 4.36 9.03 -14.98
CA ASN A 79 5.00 9.21 -13.69
C ASN A 79 5.96 8.06 -13.40
N ARG A 80 6.86 8.28 -12.45
CA ARG A 80 7.84 7.29 -12.00
C ARG A 80 8.14 7.46 -10.51
N PRO A 81 8.48 6.38 -9.78
CA PRO A 81 9.12 6.51 -8.47
C PRO A 81 10.42 7.31 -8.57
N ILE A 82 10.84 7.96 -7.47
CA ILE A 82 12.10 8.73 -7.45
C ILE A 82 13.29 7.77 -7.51
N ILE A 83 13.75 7.48 -8.73
CA ILE A 83 14.87 6.57 -9.05
C ILE A 83 14.71 5.23 -8.33
N SER A 84 15.50 4.95 -7.30
CA SER A 84 15.47 3.72 -6.51
C SER A 84 14.66 3.83 -5.22
N GLY A 85 14.20 5.04 -4.88
CA GLY A 85 13.76 5.41 -3.54
C GLY A 85 14.86 5.11 -2.51
N ASN A 86 14.49 4.49 -1.39
CA ASN A 86 15.44 3.99 -0.41
C ASN A 86 16.18 2.77 -0.97
N PHE A 87 17.46 2.95 -1.28
CA PHE A 87 18.29 1.91 -1.88
C PHE A 87 18.43 0.67 -0.97
N LEU A 88 18.35 0.83 0.36
CA LEU A 88 18.37 -0.29 1.31
C LEU A 88 17.17 -1.23 1.19
N ARG A 89 16.08 -0.80 0.52
CA ARG A 89 14.92 -1.66 0.24
C ARG A 89 15.12 -2.54 -1.00
N GLN A 90 16.19 -2.34 -1.76
CA GLN A 90 16.51 -3.18 -2.91
C GLN A 90 17.07 -4.53 -2.44
N PRO A 91 16.58 -5.67 -2.97
CA PRO A 91 17.01 -7.00 -2.52
C PRO A 91 18.53 -7.24 -2.64
N SER A 92 19.16 -6.68 -3.66
CA SER A 92 20.60 -6.79 -3.87
C SER A 92 21.42 -6.12 -2.77
N VAL A 93 20.93 -5.00 -2.23
CA VAL A 93 21.63 -4.21 -1.21
C VAL A 93 21.57 -4.89 0.15
N ALA A 94 20.44 -5.54 0.45
CA ALA A 94 20.29 -6.33 1.67
C ALA A 94 21.35 -7.43 1.83
N MET A 95 21.88 -7.97 0.71
CA MET A 95 22.95 -8.98 0.75
C MET A 95 24.31 -8.41 1.16
N TYR A 96 24.59 -7.13 0.85
CA TYR A 96 25.88 -6.49 1.13
C TYR A 96 25.87 -5.62 2.38
N CYS A 97 24.69 -5.24 2.87
CA CYS A 97 24.52 -4.37 4.04
C CYS A 97 23.51 -4.97 5.04
N PRO A 98 23.74 -6.17 5.59
CA PRO A 98 22.76 -6.89 6.41
C PRO A 98 22.39 -6.17 7.71
N ASP A 99 23.30 -5.38 8.27
CA ASP A 99 23.09 -4.67 9.53
C ASP A 99 22.37 -3.31 9.34
N SER A 100 22.25 -2.83 8.09
CA SER A 100 21.63 -1.54 7.78
C SER A 100 20.12 -1.69 7.62
N LYS A 101 19.34 -0.95 8.40
CA LYS A 101 17.87 -0.97 8.29
C LYS A 101 17.39 0.25 7.49
N PRO A 102 16.44 0.08 6.55
CA PRO A 102 15.85 1.20 5.82
C PRO A 102 15.35 2.33 6.73
N GLN A 103 14.83 1.97 7.92
CA GLN A 103 14.26 2.90 8.89
C GLN A 103 15.31 3.83 9.54
N ASP A 104 16.59 3.47 9.49
CA ASP A 104 17.68 4.30 10.01
C ASP A 104 17.91 5.54 9.11
N PHE A 105 17.32 5.56 7.91
CA PHE A 105 17.44 6.64 6.92
C PHE A 105 16.08 7.27 6.62
N PRO A 106 15.52 8.08 7.55
CA PRO A 106 14.13 8.56 7.48
C PRO A 106 13.85 9.43 6.25
N GLY A 107 14.84 10.18 5.75
CA GLY A 107 14.70 10.98 4.53
C GLY A 107 14.57 10.11 3.27
N ALA A 108 15.43 9.10 3.13
CA ALA A 108 15.36 8.14 2.02
C ALA A 108 14.07 7.34 2.07
N GLU A 109 13.64 6.96 3.28
CA GLU A 109 12.40 6.23 3.52
C GLU A 109 11.17 7.07 3.18
N ALA A 110 11.16 8.35 3.53
CA ALA A 110 10.13 9.29 3.10
C ALA A 110 10.07 9.39 1.57
N ILE A 111 11.20 9.49 0.89
CA ILE A 111 11.23 9.53 -0.59
C ILE A 111 10.68 8.22 -1.18
N HIS A 112 11.04 7.07 -0.61
CA HIS A 112 10.59 5.77 -1.10
C HIS A 112 9.07 5.57 -0.96
N LEU A 113 8.49 5.94 0.19
CA LEU A 113 7.10 5.61 0.52
C LEU A 113 6.07 6.59 -0.05
N ARG A 114 6.48 7.83 -0.33
CA ARG A 114 5.54 8.91 -0.71
C ARG A 114 6.05 9.79 -1.84
N GLY A 115 7.18 9.44 -2.46
CA GLY A 115 7.83 10.24 -3.49
C GLY A 115 7.65 9.68 -4.90
N PHE A 116 7.34 10.56 -5.84
CA PHE A 116 7.28 10.25 -7.27
C PHE A 116 7.77 11.46 -8.07
N PHE A 117 8.01 11.30 -9.37
CA PHE A 117 8.34 12.41 -10.24
C PHE A 117 7.60 12.35 -11.57
N ILE A 118 7.41 13.54 -12.16
CA ILE A 118 6.86 13.76 -13.50
C ILE A 118 7.95 14.44 -14.34
N GLY A 119 8.02 14.13 -15.64
CA GLY A 119 9.03 14.71 -16.53
C GLY A 119 8.86 16.22 -16.77
N VAL A 120 9.98 16.94 -16.92
CA VAL A 120 9.99 18.33 -17.42
C VAL A 120 10.68 18.37 -18.77
N HIS A 121 9.92 18.65 -19.81
CA HIS A 121 10.43 18.62 -21.18
C HIS A 121 11.24 19.86 -21.53
N GLN A 122 12.22 19.67 -22.43
CA GLN A 122 13.02 20.73 -23.05
C GLN A 122 12.29 21.48 -24.19
N VAL A 123 10.99 21.26 -24.36
CA VAL A 123 10.13 21.95 -25.32
C VAL A 123 9.13 22.78 -24.54
N GLN A 124 8.86 24.00 -25.00
CA GLN A 124 7.93 24.90 -24.35
C GLN A 124 6.54 24.25 -24.27
N VAL A 125 6.00 24.15 -23.06
CA VAL A 125 4.65 23.60 -22.85
C VAL A 125 3.64 24.74 -23.01
N GLU A 126 2.51 24.49 -23.66
CA GLU A 126 1.42 25.47 -23.79
C GLU A 126 0.72 25.68 -22.44
N ASP A 127 0.20 26.89 -22.20
CA ASP A 127 -0.50 27.20 -20.93
C ASP A 127 -1.74 26.33 -20.70
N SER A 128 -2.45 25.97 -21.78
CA SER A 128 -3.58 25.02 -21.74
C SER A 128 -3.18 23.68 -21.15
N LYS A 129 -2.03 23.13 -21.55
CA LYS A 129 -1.50 21.86 -21.03
C LYS A 129 -1.03 21.96 -19.58
N VAL A 130 -0.42 23.09 -19.21
CA VAL A 130 -0.04 23.34 -17.80
C VAL A 130 -1.28 23.37 -16.91
N GLN A 131 -2.35 24.05 -17.34
CA GLN A 131 -3.60 24.10 -16.60
C GLN A 131 -4.25 22.71 -16.52
N GLN A 132 -4.33 21.99 -17.64
CA GLN A 132 -4.85 20.63 -17.68
C GLN A 132 -4.10 19.69 -16.73
N LEU A 133 -2.76 19.77 -16.69
CA LEU A 133 -1.93 18.99 -15.76
C LEU A 133 -2.29 19.31 -14.31
N SER A 134 -2.35 20.61 -13.95
CA SER A 134 -2.71 21.04 -12.60
C SER A 134 -4.10 20.55 -12.19
N ASP A 135 -5.09 20.72 -13.07
CA ASP A 135 -6.48 20.33 -12.80
C ASP A 135 -6.61 18.83 -12.60
N LEU A 136 -5.97 18.02 -13.45
CA LEU A 136 -5.96 16.55 -13.31
C LEU A 136 -5.29 16.12 -12.00
N MET A 137 -4.13 16.68 -11.68
CA MET A 137 -3.41 16.35 -10.44
C MET A 137 -4.23 16.66 -9.18
N LEU A 138 -5.02 17.73 -9.21
CA LEU A 138 -5.83 18.20 -8.07
C LEU A 138 -7.24 17.62 -8.02
N LYS A 139 -7.72 17.01 -9.11
CA LYS A 139 -9.05 16.38 -9.20
C LYS A 139 -9.13 15.09 -8.39
N PHE A 140 -8.01 14.40 -8.17
CA PHE A 140 -7.98 13.20 -7.36
C PHE A 140 -8.44 13.47 -5.91
N GLU A 141 -9.31 12.60 -5.39
CA GLU A 141 -9.88 12.74 -4.06
C GLU A 141 -9.08 11.95 -3.02
N PHE A 142 -8.15 12.64 -2.37
CA PHE A 142 -7.38 12.07 -1.27
C PHE A 142 -8.24 11.88 -0.01
N GLN A 143 -8.15 10.70 0.60
CA GLN A 143 -8.82 10.35 1.84
C GLN A 143 -7.77 10.28 2.97
N PRO A 144 -7.90 11.08 4.04
CA PRO A 144 -6.89 11.10 5.08
C PRO A 144 -6.91 9.79 5.87
N GLN A 145 -5.74 9.18 6.04
CA GLN A 145 -5.62 8.02 6.92
C GLN A 145 -5.82 8.45 8.37
N ARG A 146 -6.93 8.04 8.98
CA ARG A 146 -7.15 8.24 10.42
C ARG A 146 -6.28 7.25 11.19
N VAL A 147 -5.14 7.73 11.68
CA VAL A 147 -4.34 6.96 12.64
C VAL A 147 -4.95 7.17 14.02
N VAL A 148 -5.66 6.15 14.53
CA VAL A 148 -6.05 6.11 15.94
C VAL A 148 -4.83 5.71 16.74
N LEU A 149 -4.24 6.67 17.45
CA LEU A 149 -3.11 6.41 18.33
C LEU A 149 -3.62 5.65 19.57
N VAL A 150 -3.47 4.32 19.56
CA VAL A 150 -3.69 3.52 20.78
C VAL A 150 -2.45 3.70 21.65
N THR A 151 -2.55 4.57 22.65
CA THR A 151 -1.51 4.69 23.68
C THR A 151 -1.27 3.30 24.29
N GLY A 152 -0.04 2.80 24.23
CA GLY A 152 0.33 1.47 24.76
C GLY A 152 0.53 0.36 23.71
N ALA A 153 0.25 0.57 22.42
CA ALA A 153 0.47 -0.44 21.37
C ALA A 153 1.94 -0.87 21.21
N GLY A 154 2.90 0.03 21.48
CA GLY A 154 4.33 -0.27 21.47
C GLY A 154 4.89 -0.86 22.77
N GLY A 155 4.09 -0.88 23.85
CA GLY A 155 4.45 -1.42 25.15
C GLY A 155 4.36 -2.94 25.20
N MET A 156 4.74 -3.53 26.34
CA MET A 156 4.75 -4.99 26.54
C MET A 156 3.37 -5.63 26.30
N LEU A 157 2.31 -4.97 26.74
CA LEU A 157 0.92 -5.40 26.53
C LEU A 157 0.48 -5.28 25.06
N GLY A 158 0.83 -4.18 24.38
CA GLY A 158 0.51 -3.98 22.97
C GLY A 158 1.22 -4.97 22.04
N LYS A 159 2.51 -5.22 22.29
CA LYS A 159 3.27 -6.27 21.58
C LYS A 159 2.69 -7.66 21.86
N GLY A 160 2.33 -7.95 23.11
CA GLY A 160 1.67 -9.20 23.49
C GLY A 160 0.35 -9.40 22.74
N LEU A 161 -0.48 -8.36 22.65
CA LEU A 161 -1.75 -8.42 21.93
C LEU A 161 -1.55 -8.66 20.42
N ILE A 162 -0.57 -7.99 19.80
CA ILE A 162 -0.24 -8.19 18.38
C ILE A 162 0.24 -9.63 18.12
N ILE A 163 1.04 -10.20 19.01
CA ILE A 163 1.51 -11.58 18.91
C ILE A 163 0.32 -12.55 18.99
N VAL A 164 -0.60 -12.34 19.94
CA VAL A 164 -1.80 -13.16 20.11
C VAL A 164 -2.71 -13.07 18.88
N LEU A 165 -2.96 -11.85 18.38
CA LEU A 165 -3.79 -11.62 17.18
C LEU A 165 -3.20 -12.29 15.94
N ASN A 166 -1.90 -12.12 15.70
CA ASN A 166 -1.22 -12.73 14.56
C ASN A 166 -1.17 -14.27 14.67
N SER A 167 -0.98 -14.80 15.87
CA SER A 167 -0.99 -16.25 16.10
C SER A 167 -2.38 -16.84 15.87
N CYS A 168 -3.43 -16.16 16.33
CA CYS A 168 -4.82 -16.57 16.13
C CYS A 168 -5.21 -16.53 14.65
N PHE A 169 -4.82 -15.48 13.92
CA PHE A 169 -5.06 -15.36 12.48
C PHE A 169 -4.35 -16.45 11.67
N ARG A 170 -3.11 -16.81 12.06
CA ARG A 170 -2.35 -17.89 11.42
C ARG A 170 -3.00 -19.27 11.66
N LEU A 171 -3.55 -19.48 12.85
CA LEU A 171 -4.30 -20.70 13.18
C LEU A 171 -5.59 -20.81 12.35
N LEU A 172 -6.32 -19.71 12.19
CA LEU A 172 -7.50 -19.59 11.33
C LEU A 172 -7.19 -19.93 9.86
N LEU A 173 -6.12 -19.37 9.31
CA LEU A 173 -5.65 -19.67 7.95
C LEU A 173 -5.29 -21.14 7.78
N LEU A 174 -4.65 -21.74 8.79
CA LEU A 174 -4.29 -23.16 8.78
C LEU A 174 -5.54 -24.05 8.80
N VAL A 175 -6.52 -23.74 9.67
CA VAL A 175 -7.78 -24.47 9.73
C VAL A 175 -8.54 -24.35 8.41
N TRP A 176 -8.57 -23.17 7.79
CA TRP A 176 -9.20 -22.95 6.49
C TRP A 176 -8.50 -23.71 5.35
N PHE A 177 -7.17 -23.76 5.36
CA PHE A 177 -6.41 -24.50 4.36
C PHE A 177 -6.62 -26.01 4.49
N VAL A 178 -6.59 -26.54 5.71
CA VAL A 178 -6.85 -27.96 5.99
C VAL A 178 -8.29 -28.33 5.63
N SER A 179 -9.28 -27.52 6.00
CA SER A 179 -10.68 -27.80 5.68
C SER A 179 -10.96 -27.76 4.17
N SER A 180 -10.37 -26.82 3.44
CA SER A 180 -10.48 -26.73 1.97
C SER A 180 -9.91 -27.98 1.29
N SER A 181 -8.72 -28.42 1.69
CA SER A 181 -8.07 -29.61 1.11
C SER A 181 -8.85 -30.91 1.38
N LEU A 182 -9.44 -31.07 2.58
CA LEU A 182 -10.33 -32.20 2.90
C LEU A 182 -11.60 -32.17 2.05
N LEU A 183 -12.18 -31.00 1.80
CA LEU A 183 -13.37 -30.85 0.95
C LEU A 183 -13.11 -31.29 -0.50
N LEU A 184 -11.95 -30.92 -1.06
CA LEU A 184 -11.52 -31.36 -2.39
C LEU A 184 -11.35 -32.89 -2.45
N SER A 185 -10.77 -33.49 -1.41
CA SER A 185 -10.61 -34.95 -1.34
C SER A 185 -11.97 -35.67 -1.27
N LEU A 186 -12.92 -35.16 -0.49
CA LEU A 186 -14.28 -35.69 -0.40
C LEU A 186 -15.05 -35.55 -1.72
N LEU A 187 -14.95 -34.40 -2.40
CA LEU A 187 -15.53 -34.18 -3.72
C LEU A 187 -15.00 -35.16 -4.77
N SER A 188 -13.69 -35.40 -4.78
CA SER A 188 -13.10 -36.38 -5.71
C SER A 188 -13.55 -37.82 -5.42
N TYR A 189 -13.70 -38.20 -4.15
CA TYR A 189 -14.19 -39.52 -3.76
C TYR A 189 -15.67 -39.72 -4.11
N VAL A 190 -16.52 -38.70 -3.89
CA VAL A 190 -17.93 -38.72 -4.30
C VAL A 190 -18.06 -38.83 -5.81
N LEU A 191 -17.23 -38.10 -6.57
CA LEU A 191 -17.20 -38.19 -8.03
C LEU A 191 -16.79 -39.60 -8.51
N LEU A 192 -15.77 -40.20 -7.88
CA LEU A 192 -15.34 -41.57 -8.17
C LEU A 192 -16.45 -42.60 -7.86
N MET A 193 -17.17 -42.42 -6.75
CA MET A 193 -18.31 -43.27 -6.38
C MET A 193 -19.49 -43.12 -7.33
N LEU A 194 -19.78 -41.90 -7.82
CA LEU A 194 -20.80 -41.67 -8.84
C LEU A 194 -20.44 -42.33 -10.18
N LEU A 195 -19.15 -42.36 -10.54
CA LEU A 195 -18.67 -43.05 -11.74
C LEU A 195 -18.74 -44.58 -11.60
N LEU A 196 -18.57 -45.11 -10.39
CA LEU A 196 -18.63 -46.56 -10.11
C LEU A 196 -20.07 -47.08 -9.87
N HIS A 197 -21.05 -46.20 -9.72
CA HIS A 197 -22.46 -46.54 -9.47
C HIS A 197 -23.14 -47.34 -10.60
N ASN A 198 -22.47 -47.61 -11.71
CA ASN A 198 -22.94 -48.53 -12.75
C ASN A 198 -22.66 -50.01 -12.46
N SER A 199 -22.16 -50.36 -11.27
CA SER A 199 -21.67 -51.73 -10.96
C SER A 199 -22.23 -52.37 -9.67
N GLY A 200 -23.35 -51.88 -9.13
CA GLY A 200 -24.18 -52.66 -8.18
C GLY A 200 -23.51 -53.04 -6.85
N PHE A 201 -22.86 -52.09 -6.18
CA PHE A 201 -22.28 -52.29 -4.84
C PHE A 201 -23.04 -51.54 -3.74
N ASP A 202 -23.18 -52.18 -2.57
CA ASP A 202 -23.97 -51.72 -1.41
C ASP A 202 -23.56 -50.32 -0.89
N CYS A 203 -24.41 -49.33 -1.16
CA CYS A 203 -24.16 -47.91 -0.87
C CYS A 203 -24.28 -47.49 0.61
N LEU A 204 -24.80 -48.33 1.51
CA LEU A 204 -25.25 -47.88 2.83
C LEU A 204 -24.10 -47.54 3.80
N PHE A 205 -22.99 -48.30 3.75
CA PHE A 205 -21.87 -48.14 4.69
C PHE A 205 -20.97 -46.95 4.35
N SER A 206 -20.75 -46.68 3.06
CA SER A 206 -19.96 -45.52 2.61
C SER A 206 -20.68 -44.19 2.84
N CYS A 207 -22.01 -44.15 2.73
CA CYS A 207 -22.80 -42.93 2.96
C CYS A 207 -22.74 -42.48 4.43
N LEU A 208 -22.79 -43.42 5.39
CA LEU A 208 -22.69 -43.13 6.82
C LEU A 208 -21.32 -42.56 7.19
N CYS A 209 -20.25 -43.08 6.57
CA CYS A 209 -18.88 -42.62 6.80
C CYS A 209 -18.63 -41.21 6.24
N LEU A 210 -19.20 -40.89 5.07
CA LEU A 210 -19.19 -39.55 4.49
C LEU A 210 -19.95 -38.53 5.35
N LEU A 211 -21.13 -38.92 5.87
CA LEU A 211 -21.91 -38.06 6.77
C LEU A 211 -21.14 -37.78 8.07
N LEU A 212 -20.48 -38.77 8.65
CA LEU A 212 -19.64 -38.59 9.85
C LEU A 212 -18.42 -37.69 9.59
N LEU A 213 -17.78 -37.80 8.43
CA LEU A 213 -16.66 -36.94 8.01
C LEU A 213 -17.10 -35.48 7.80
N VAL A 214 -18.23 -35.27 7.12
CA VAL A 214 -18.81 -33.93 6.92
C VAL A 214 -19.21 -33.32 8.26
N TRP A 215 -19.80 -34.10 9.16
CA TRP A 215 -20.16 -33.66 10.51
C TRP A 215 -18.94 -33.29 11.36
N PHE A 216 -17.85 -34.06 11.26
CA PHE A 216 -16.59 -33.77 11.95
C PHE A 216 -15.92 -32.48 11.45
N VAL A 217 -15.93 -32.24 10.13
CA VAL A 217 -15.40 -31.00 9.53
C VAL A 217 -16.26 -29.79 9.92
N LEU A 218 -17.60 -29.92 9.90
CA LEU A 218 -18.51 -28.87 10.37
C LEU A 218 -18.30 -28.56 11.87
N PHE A 219 -18.14 -29.59 12.70
CA PHE A 219 -17.89 -29.44 14.14
C PHE A 219 -16.57 -28.68 14.41
N LEU A 220 -15.49 -29.03 13.71
CA LEU A 220 -14.21 -28.32 13.80
C LEU A 220 -14.32 -26.85 13.35
N CYS A 221 -15.07 -26.58 12.27
CA CYS A 221 -15.33 -25.21 11.82
C CYS A 221 -16.11 -24.39 12.86
N VAL A 222 -17.16 -24.96 13.47
CA VAL A 222 -17.97 -24.32 14.51
C VAL A 222 -17.13 -24.06 15.76
N CYS A 223 -16.31 -25.01 16.21
CA CYS A 223 -15.42 -24.81 17.35
C CYS A 223 -14.39 -23.69 17.09
N CYS A 224 -13.87 -23.58 15.87
CA CYS A 224 -12.92 -22.52 15.51
C CYS A 224 -13.59 -21.14 15.48
N CYS A 225 -14.79 -21.02 14.91
CA CYS A 225 -15.58 -19.78 14.93
C CYS A 225 -15.96 -19.36 16.35
N PHE A 226 -16.38 -20.30 17.20
CA PHE A 226 -16.77 -20.02 18.59
C PHE A 226 -15.58 -19.52 19.42
N CYS A 227 -14.36 -20.02 19.14
CA CYS A 227 -13.15 -19.56 19.80
C CYS A 227 -12.82 -18.09 19.46
N VAL A 228 -13.00 -17.70 18.19
CA VAL A 228 -12.83 -16.31 17.73
C VAL A 228 -13.86 -15.39 18.37
N GLU A 229 -15.11 -15.83 18.44
CA GLU A 229 -16.21 -15.08 19.03
C GLU A 229 -16.03 -14.90 20.55
N LEU A 230 -15.53 -15.93 21.24
CA LEU A 230 -15.17 -15.84 22.67
C LEU A 230 -14.03 -14.85 22.91
N VAL A 231 -13.01 -14.81 22.05
CA VAL A 231 -11.91 -13.83 22.14
C VAL A 231 -12.42 -12.41 21.89
N LEU A 232 -13.32 -12.22 20.91
CA LEU A 232 -13.96 -10.93 20.64
C LEU A 232 -14.89 -10.49 21.78
N LEU A 233 -15.61 -11.42 22.42
CA LEU A 233 -16.42 -11.18 23.60
C LEU A 233 -15.57 -10.86 24.84
N TRP A 234 -14.42 -11.52 24.99
CA TRP A 234 -13.47 -11.21 26.07
C TRP A 234 -12.86 -9.81 25.90
N LEU A 235 -12.57 -9.39 24.65
CA LEU A 235 -12.18 -8.01 24.33
C LEU A 235 -13.28 -6.99 24.60
N LYS A 236 -14.56 -7.38 24.48
CA LYS A 236 -15.72 -6.52 24.80
C LYS A 236 -16.06 -6.48 26.29
N GLY A 237 -15.84 -7.58 27.03
CA GLY A 237 -16.21 -7.73 28.44
C GLY A 237 -15.10 -7.39 29.44
N GLY A 238 -13.83 -7.46 29.02
CA GLY A 238 -12.68 -7.11 29.84
C GLY A 238 -12.38 -5.61 29.81
N GLY A 239 -13.14 -4.83 30.58
CA GLY A 239 -12.79 -3.52 31.18
C GLY A 239 -11.66 -2.63 30.62
N LEU A 240 -11.44 -2.53 29.30
CA LEU A 240 -10.73 -1.41 28.70
C LEU A 240 -11.71 -0.26 28.53
N ILE A 241 -12.00 0.43 29.63
CA ILE A 241 -12.40 1.83 29.57
C ILE A 241 -11.15 2.58 29.08
N VAL A 242 -10.95 2.61 27.76
CA VAL A 242 -10.09 3.62 27.15
C VAL A 242 -10.86 4.92 27.30
N SER A 243 -10.50 5.70 28.31
CA SER A 243 -10.89 7.09 28.44
C SER A 243 -10.56 7.78 27.12
N LEU A 244 -11.60 8.01 26.33
CA LEU A 244 -11.54 8.53 24.97
C LEU A 244 -11.28 10.04 25.05
N GLN A 245 -10.08 10.42 25.51
CA GLN A 245 -9.64 11.80 25.40
C GLN A 245 -9.18 12.01 23.96
N LEU A 246 -10.10 12.55 23.15
CA LEU A 246 -9.84 13.13 21.84
C LEU A 246 -8.84 14.28 21.99
N ALA A 247 -7.55 13.94 22.01
CA ALA A 247 -6.49 14.92 21.81
C ALA A 247 -6.34 15.17 20.30
N THR A 248 -7.09 16.14 19.79
CA THR A 248 -6.83 16.74 18.48
C THR A 248 -5.47 17.43 18.55
N THR A 249 -4.42 16.75 18.11
CA THR A 249 -3.12 17.40 17.89
C THR A 249 -3.16 18.11 16.54
N ASN A 250 -3.70 19.34 16.55
CA ASN A 250 -3.22 20.38 15.65
C ASN A 250 -1.79 20.67 16.07
N ASN A 251 -0.81 20.23 15.28
CA ASN A 251 0.56 20.73 15.39
C ASN A 251 0.97 21.30 14.05
N ASN A 252 1.25 22.60 14.11
CA ASN A 252 1.87 23.47 13.11
C ASN A 252 3.15 22.88 12.51
#